data_AF-A0A5A7N1P0-F1
#
_entry.id   AF-A0A5A7N1P0-F1
#
_cell.length_a   1.000
_cell.length_b   1.000
_cell.length_c   1.000
_cell.angle_alpha   90.00
_cell.angle_beta   90.00
_cell.angle_gamma   90.00
#
_symmetry.space_group_name_H-M   'P 1'
#
loop_
_entity.id
_entity.type
_entity.pdbx_description
1 polymer ?
#
loop_
_entity_poly.entity_id
_entity_poly.type
_entity_poly.pdbx_seq_one_letter_code
_entity_poly.pdbx_strand_id
1 'polypeptide(L)'
;MDARPTDDTSLRQKQKAGASPEAVTRNDAETATAQIDRFGLPVVVEEDQRGNHRNTTVTSARKKLRGEWVLTLENGQIWEQTDRMRISTPRQGDDVTISENSVGNFFLTINGRSIRVTRIR
;
A
#
# COMPACT_ATOMS: atom_id res chain seq x y z
N MET A 1 8.52 -11.21 -68.32
CA MET A 1 7.31 -10.50 -68.78
C MET A 1 6.51 -10.16 -67.54
N ASP A 2 6.65 -8.90 -67.14
CA ASP A 2 5.93 -8.20 -66.08
C ASP A 2 4.40 -8.30 -66.21
N ALA A 3 3.71 -8.29 -65.06
CA ALA A 3 2.73 -7.25 -64.69
C ALA A 3 1.69 -7.78 -63.67
N ARG A 4 1.88 -7.34 -62.42
CA ARG A 4 0.96 -6.78 -61.41
C ARG A 4 -0.56 -7.12 -61.35
N PRO A 5 -1.14 -6.97 -60.13
CA PRO A 5 -2.44 -7.51 -59.71
C PRO A 5 -3.61 -6.56 -59.98
N THR A 6 -4.84 -7.04 -59.79
CA THR A 6 -5.97 -6.18 -59.42
C THR A 6 -6.94 -6.95 -58.52
N ASP A 7 -7.25 -6.29 -57.42
CA ASP A 7 -8.21 -6.65 -56.39
C ASP A 7 -9.65 -6.47 -56.88
N ASP A 8 -10.57 -7.00 -56.08
CA ASP A 8 -11.93 -6.51 -55.82
C ASP A 8 -13.09 -7.45 -56.19
N THR A 9 -14.08 -7.42 -55.29
CA THR A 9 -15.50 -7.76 -55.47
C THR A 9 -15.95 -9.15 -54.97
N SER A 10 -16.42 -9.22 -53.70
CA SER A 10 -17.86 -9.35 -53.39
C SER A 10 -18.19 -9.73 -51.93
N LEU A 11 -18.99 -8.88 -51.28
CA LEU A 11 -19.80 -9.18 -50.09
C LEU A 11 -20.96 -10.16 -50.39
N ARG A 12 -21.33 -11.02 -49.41
CA ARG A 12 -22.72 -11.28 -48.91
C ARG A 12 -22.75 -12.48 -47.96
N GLN A 13 -23.13 -12.33 -46.69
CA GLN A 13 -24.49 -12.26 -46.12
C GLN A 13 -25.20 -13.63 -45.96
N LYS A 14 -25.67 -13.91 -44.73
CA LYS A 14 -26.83 -14.75 -44.26
C LYS A 14 -26.40 -15.77 -43.17
N GLN A 15 -26.67 -15.58 -41.87
CA GLN A 15 -27.92 -15.70 -41.08
C GLN A 15 -28.56 -17.11 -40.97
N LYS A 16 -28.99 -17.43 -39.73
CA LYS A 16 -29.96 -18.43 -39.19
C LYS A 16 -29.30 -19.62 -38.45
N ALA A 17 -29.55 -19.99 -37.17
CA ALA A 17 -30.59 -19.88 -36.12
C ALA A 17 -31.20 -21.27 -35.78
N GLY A 18 -31.21 -21.65 -34.48
CA GLY A 18 -31.95 -22.78 -33.86
C GLY A 18 -31.04 -23.89 -33.28
N ALA A 19 -30.71 -23.93 -31.97
CA ALA A 19 -31.47 -24.44 -30.80
C ALA A 19 -31.75 -25.97 -30.88
N SER A 20 -31.45 -26.88 -29.94
CA SER A 20 -30.90 -26.93 -28.56
C SER A 20 -30.86 -28.46 -28.20
N PRO A 21 -30.61 -28.96 -26.97
CA PRO A 21 -29.45 -28.94 -26.08
C PRO A 21 -29.10 -30.38 -25.58
N GLU A 22 -28.39 -30.48 -24.43
CA GLU A 22 -28.21 -31.67 -23.54
C GLU A 22 -27.18 -32.72 -23.97
N ALA A 23 -26.25 -33.21 -23.15
CA ALA A 23 -25.93 -33.12 -21.72
C ALA A 23 -24.64 -34.00 -21.58
N VAL A 24 -23.66 -33.86 -20.68
CA VAL A 24 -23.46 -33.19 -19.39
C VAL A 24 -22.01 -33.51 -18.97
N THR A 25 -21.44 -32.72 -18.02
CA THR A 25 -20.26 -33.01 -17.15
C THR A 25 -18.98 -32.28 -17.58
N ARG A 26 -18.34 -31.38 -16.82
CA ARG A 26 -18.45 -30.92 -15.42
C ARG A 26 -17.77 -29.54 -15.34
N ASN A 27 -18.47 -28.60 -14.70
CA ASN A 27 -17.99 -27.59 -13.76
C ASN A 27 -16.63 -26.92 -13.99
N ASP A 28 -16.68 -25.71 -14.55
CA ASP A 28 -15.92 -24.53 -14.10
C ASP A 28 -16.74 -23.27 -14.45
N ALA A 29 -17.95 -23.18 -13.90
CA ALA A 29 -18.56 -21.89 -13.57
C ALA A 29 -17.91 -21.49 -12.23
N GLU A 30 -17.40 -20.30 -12.02
CA GLU A 30 -18.13 -19.04 -11.89
C GLU A 30 -16.99 -18.11 -11.38
N THR A 31 -16.57 -17.06 -12.08
CA THR A 31 -16.95 -15.66 -11.82
C THR A 31 -16.00 -14.80 -12.66
N ALA A 32 -16.25 -14.67 -13.96
CA ALA A 32 -15.40 -13.88 -14.88
C ALA A 32 -16.06 -12.56 -15.34
N THR A 33 -17.01 -12.02 -14.57
CA THR A 33 -17.75 -10.80 -14.98
C THR A 33 -18.04 -9.85 -13.82
N ALA A 34 -17.01 -9.52 -13.04
CA ALA A 34 -17.04 -8.34 -12.16
C ALA A 34 -15.69 -7.59 -12.17
N GLN A 35 -14.90 -7.74 -13.23
CA GLN A 35 -13.54 -7.22 -13.34
C GLN A 35 -13.38 -6.20 -14.47
N ILE A 36 -14.41 -5.46 -14.87
CA ILE A 36 -14.23 -4.34 -15.81
C ILE A 36 -15.25 -3.26 -15.44
N ASP A 37 -14.87 -2.35 -14.53
CA ASP A 37 -15.38 -0.95 -14.42
C ASP A 37 -14.76 -0.17 -13.24
N ARG A 38 -13.48 -0.42 -12.91
CA ARG A 38 -12.69 0.48 -12.02
C ARG A 38 -11.38 0.91 -12.67
N PHE A 39 -11.41 1.04 -13.99
CA PHE A 39 -10.31 1.61 -14.78
C PHE A 39 -10.44 3.15 -14.70
N GLY A 40 -9.65 3.81 -13.85
CA GLY A 40 -9.55 5.29 -13.90
C GLY A 40 -9.37 6.05 -12.57
N LEU A 41 -9.43 5.41 -11.40
CA LEU A 41 -8.94 6.03 -10.16
C LEU A 41 -7.77 5.21 -9.62
N PRO A 42 -6.62 5.83 -9.32
CA PRO A 42 -5.60 5.14 -8.54
C PRO A 42 -6.22 4.82 -7.18
N VAL A 43 -6.47 3.53 -6.92
CA VAL A 43 -6.63 3.07 -5.55
C VAL A 43 -5.23 3.21 -4.92
N VAL A 44 -4.99 4.33 -4.26
CA VAL A 44 -3.84 4.50 -3.36
C VAL A 44 -4.16 3.70 -2.09
N VAL A 45 -4.09 2.38 -2.19
CA VAL A 45 -3.77 1.56 -1.01
C VAL A 45 -2.27 1.32 -1.06
N GLU A 46 -1.54 2.16 -0.34
CA GLU A 46 -0.15 1.90 0.07
C GLU A 46 -0.15 0.74 1.09
N GLU A 47 -0.56 -0.45 0.69
CA GLU A 47 -0.52 -1.66 1.51
C GLU A 47 0.50 -2.64 0.94
N ASP A 48 1.77 -2.29 1.09
CA ASP A 48 2.88 -3.24 1.06
C ASP A 48 3.58 -3.25 2.43
N GLN A 49 2.82 -3.53 3.49
CA GLN A 49 3.30 -3.58 4.88
C GLN A 49 3.57 -5.01 5.35
N ARG A 50 4.46 -5.74 4.67
CA ARG A 50 5.13 -6.93 5.26
C ARG A 50 6.20 -6.54 6.31
N GLY A 51 5.95 -5.46 7.05
CA GLY A 51 6.78 -4.90 8.09
C GLY A 51 5.86 -4.14 9.04
N ASN A 52 6.05 -4.32 10.34
CA ASN A 52 5.18 -3.84 11.42
C ASN A 52 5.30 -2.29 11.52
N HIS A 53 4.68 -1.58 10.58
CA HIS A 53 4.62 -0.13 10.51
C HIS A 53 3.38 0.37 11.25
N ARG A 54 3.55 1.40 12.09
CA ARG A 54 2.46 1.96 12.89
C ARG A 54 2.50 3.48 12.85
N ASN A 55 1.45 4.08 12.31
CA ASN A 55 1.23 5.52 12.33
C ASN A 55 0.53 5.91 13.62
N THR A 56 0.98 6.97 14.27
CA THR A 56 0.37 7.51 15.49
C THR A 56 0.82 8.95 15.71
N THR A 57 0.19 9.63 16.66
CA THR A 57 0.45 11.04 16.96
C THR A 57 1.22 11.22 18.26
N VAL A 58 2.13 12.20 18.29
CA VAL A 58 2.82 12.61 19.54
C VAL A 58 1.86 13.41 20.42
N THR A 59 1.66 12.94 21.65
CA THR A 59 0.91 13.67 22.68
C THR A 59 1.83 14.54 23.53
N SER A 60 3.06 14.09 23.79
CA SER A 60 4.05 14.86 24.53
C SER A 60 5.45 14.46 24.13
N ALA A 61 6.38 15.40 24.18
CA ALA A 61 7.79 15.13 24.00
C ALA A 61 8.59 15.87 25.06
N ARG A 62 9.48 15.14 25.73
CA ARG A 62 10.38 15.69 26.74
C ARG A 62 11.82 15.37 26.35
N LYS A 63 12.72 16.32 26.60
CA LYS A 63 14.15 16.14 26.40
C LYS A 63 14.82 15.73 27.71
N LYS A 64 15.63 14.68 27.69
CA LYS A 64 16.46 14.25 28.82
C LYS A 64 17.69 15.16 28.99
N LEU A 65 18.34 15.04 30.15
CA LEU A 65 19.58 15.76 30.50
C LEU A 65 20.72 15.53 29.48
N ARG A 66 20.76 14.35 28.85
CA ARG A 66 21.76 13.99 27.83
C ARG A 66 21.37 14.41 26.41
N GLY A 67 20.18 14.99 26.23
CA GLY A 67 19.67 15.47 24.96
C GLY A 67 18.84 14.47 24.16
N GLU A 68 18.62 13.26 24.67
CA GLU A 68 17.73 12.24 24.11
C GLU A 68 16.26 12.67 24.26
N TRP A 69 15.42 12.32 23.30
CA TRP A 69 13.98 12.58 23.37
C TRP A 69 13.21 11.40 23.95
N VAL A 70 12.25 11.70 24.81
CA VAL A 70 11.23 10.75 25.26
C VAL A 70 9.88 11.25 24.76
N LEU A 71 9.25 10.45 23.91
CA LEU A 71 8.00 10.73 23.23
C LEU A 71 6.89 9.90 23.88
N THR A 72 5.79 10.56 24.24
CA THR A 72 4.55 9.92 24.64
C THR A 72 3.59 10.04 23.47
N LEU A 73 3.07 8.90 23.03
CA LEU A 73 2.15 8.81 21.89
C LEU A 73 0.71 8.78 22.39
N GLU A 74 -0.25 9.04 21.50
CA GLU A 74 -1.68 9.09 21.85
C GLU A 74 -2.24 7.77 22.39
N ASN A 75 -1.63 6.65 21.97
CA ASN A 75 -1.99 5.31 22.44
C ASN A 75 -1.44 5.02 23.85
N GLY A 76 -0.83 6.00 24.51
CA GLY A 76 -0.23 5.89 25.84
C GLY A 76 1.16 5.25 25.87
N GLN A 77 1.70 4.81 24.73
CA GLN A 77 3.03 4.24 24.66
C GLN A 77 4.09 5.31 24.84
N ILE A 78 5.18 4.94 25.52
CA ILE A 78 6.31 5.83 25.75
C ILE A 78 7.53 5.26 25.04
N TRP A 79 8.10 6.06 24.15
CA TRP A 79 9.25 5.73 23.34
C TRP A 79 10.42 6.65 23.68
N GLU A 80 11.58 6.07 23.90
CA GLU A 80 12.81 6.80 24.20
C GLU A 80 13.82 6.65 23.09
N GLN A 81 14.37 7.78 22.66
CA GLN A 81 15.46 7.83 21.73
C GLN A 81 16.72 7.21 22.35
N THR A 82 17.36 6.31 21.60
CA THR A 82 18.58 5.61 22.03
C THR A 82 19.82 6.03 21.26
N ASP A 83 19.65 6.75 20.14
CA ASP A 83 20.74 7.28 19.34
C ASP A 83 21.05 8.75 19.66
N ARG A 84 22.17 9.23 19.14
CA ARG A 84 22.64 10.61 19.35
C ARG A 84 22.17 11.59 18.27
N MET A 85 21.27 11.16 17.38
CA MET A 85 20.80 12.01 16.29
C MET A 85 20.02 13.20 16.84
N ARG A 86 20.34 14.40 16.36
CA ARG A 86 19.60 15.60 16.73
C ARG A 86 18.43 15.77 15.78
N ILE A 87 17.22 15.53 16.30
CA ILE A 87 15.98 15.91 15.62
C ILE A 87 15.51 17.29 16.06
N SER A 88 14.69 17.90 15.21
CA SER A 88 13.88 19.06 15.58
C SER A 88 13.03 18.73 16.81
N THR A 89 12.76 19.73 17.64
CA THR A 89 11.89 19.58 18.80
C THR A 89 10.53 19.04 18.38
N PRO A 90 10.16 17.80 18.78
CA PRO A 90 8.85 17.24 18.49
C PRO A 90 7.77 18.11 19.12
N ARG A 91 6.67 18.33 18.40
CA ARG A 91 5.51 19.05 18.93
C ARG A 91 4.38 18.06 19.21
N GLN A 92 3.49 18.46 20.12
CA GLN A 92 2.22 17.77 20.30
C GLN A 92 1.41 17.91 19.01
N GLY A 93 0.83 16.80 18.55
CA GLY A 93 0.11 16.72 17.28
C GLY A 93 0.97 16.32 16.08
N ASP A 94 2.28 16.14 16.25
CA ASP A 94 3.14 15.67 15.15
C ASP A 94 2.81 14.20 14.82
N ASP A 95 2.57 13.93 13.54
CA ASP A 95 2.44 12.57 13.01
C ASP A 95 3.79 11.85 13.05
N VAL A 96 3.76 10.62 13.55
CA VAL A 96 4.94 9.76 13.62
C VAL A 96 4.65 8.37 13.10
N THR A 97 5.63 7.82 12.40
CA THR A 97 5.58 6.44 11.89
C THR A 97 6.64 5.63 12.61
N ILE A 98 6.19 4.61 13.33
CA ILE A 98 7.07 3.62 13.94
C ILE A 98 7.28 2.48 12.94
N SER A 99 8.53 2.16 12.67
CA SER A 99 8.95 1.05 11.84
C SER A 99 9.74 0.06 12.69
N GLU A 100 9.28 -1.19 12.78
CA GLU A 100 10.08 -2.29 13.31
C GLU A 100 10.96 -2.85 12.18
N ASN A 101 12.28 -2.90 12.37
CA ASN A 101 13.18 -3.50 11.38
C ASN A 101 13.57 -4.95 11.72
N SER A 102 13.78 -5.25 13.00
CA SER A 102 14.33 -6.48 13.55
C SER A 102 13.99 -6.55 15.04
N VAL A 103 14.01 -7.76 15.61
CA VAL A 103 13.62 -7.99 17.01
C VAL A 103 14.40 -7.07 17.96
N GLY A 104 13.71 -6.08 18.55
CA GLY A 104 14.27 -5.14 19.53
C GLY A 104 14.83 -3.84 18.97
N ASN A 105 14.78 -3.62 17.65
CA ASN A 105 15.19 -2.36 17.03
C ASN A 105 13.98 -1.67 16.37
N PHE A 106 13.63 -0.51 16.90
CA PHE A 106 12.54 0.31 16.40
C PHE A 106 13.06 1.65 15.90
N PHE A 107 12.50 2.11 14.79
CA PHE A 107 12.71 3.45 14.29
C PHE A 107 11.42 4.23 14.42
N LEU A 108 11.54 5.50 14.79
CA LEU A 108 10.43 6.43 14.79
C LEU A 108 10.77 7.56 13.83
N THR A 109 9.93 7.73 12.82
CA THR A 109 10.05 8.80 11.83
C THR A 109 9.12 9.93 12.20
N ILE A 110 9.68 11.12 12.40
CA ILE A 110 8.97 12.35 12.75
C ILE A 110 9.49 13.50 11.89
N ASN A 111 8.58 14.27 11.27
CA ASN A 111 8.95 15.39 10.39
C ASN A 111 10.01 15.00 9.32
N GLY A 112 9.89 13.79 8.75
CA GLY A 112 10.83 13.25 7.75
C GLY A 112 12.19 12.81 8.30
N ARG A 113 12.39 12.76 9.62
CA ARG A 113 13.62 12.26 10.26
C ARG A 113 13.34 11.00 11.06
N SER A 114 14.11 9.95 10.80
CA SER A 114 14.03 8.68 11.53
C SER A 114 15.08 8.62 12.63
N ILE A 115 14.64 8.35 13.86
CA ILE A 115 15.50 8.13 15.03
C ILE A 115 15.34 6.70 15.55
N ARG A 116 16.37 6.19 16.24
CA ARG A 116 16.27 4.90 16.93
C ARG A 116 15.59 5.11 18.26
N VAL A 117 14.59 4.29 18.52
CA VAL A 117 13.83 4.35 19.75
C VAL A 117 13.70 2.98 20.40
N THR A 118 13.48 2.99 21.71
CA THR A 118 13.07 1.82 22.48
C THR A 118 11.76 2.11 23.19
N ARG A 119 10.89 1.11 23.31
CA ARG A 119 9.64 1.25 24.06
C ARG A 119 9.95 1.06 25.55
N ILE A 120 9.55 2.04 26.36
CA ILE A 120 9.70 1.97 27.82
C ILE A 120 8.41 1.46 28.48
N ARG A 121 7.25 1.91 28.00
CA ARG A 121 5.94 1.66 28.63
C ARG A 121 4.83 1.55 27.60
#